data_AF-A0A7Y2BKA6-F1
#
_entry.id   AF-A0A7Y2BKA6-F1
#
_cell.length_a   1.000
_cell.length_b   1.000
_cell.length_c   1.000
_cell.angle_alpha   90.00
_cell.angle_beta   90.00
_cell.angle_gamma   90.00
#
_symmetry.space_group_name_H-M   'P 1'
#
loop_
_entity.id
_entity.type
_entity.pdbx_description
1 polymer ?
#
loop_
_entity_poly.entity_id
_entity_poly.type
_entity_poly.pdbx_seq_one_letter_code
_entity_poly.pdbx_strand_id
1 'polypeptide(L)'
;MTGISHVRRNGAVALLAALALAALLAWLHVGATPSDEQHAIDDYPELFVDLVVCPVRGDPLSDGRRLEELGLLLADRYPYDAGDGVRAVQRYREAESCYRVAGSHSDAARVGRLITVLAARVDTDYAAARLNLVTALDQGRWSDGLSEIHRLLLFTEHVRRHGYVEWLNKIIGKLVARASTND
;
A
#
# COMPACT_ATOMS: atom_id res chain seq x y z
N MET A 1 73.90 24.77 -5.14
CA MET A 1 72.53 25.17 -5.53
C MET A 1 71.71 23.92 -5.82
N THR A 2 71.03 23.33 -4.84
CA THR A 2 70.03 22.26 -5.04
C THR A 2 69.31 22.01 -3.72
N GLY A 3 68.07 22.44 -3.56
CA GLY A 3 67.34 22.21 -2.31
C GLY A 3 65.97 22.85 -2.19
N ILE A 4 65.11 22.77 -3.22
CA ILE A 4 63.70 23.24 -3.12
C ILE A 4 62.70 22.22 -3.72
N SER A 5 63.15 21.09 -4.27
CA SER A 5 62.28 20.18 -5.04
C SER A 5 61.44 19.18 -4.23
N HIS A 6 61.71 18.96 -2.94
CA HIS A 6 61.01 17.94 -2.15
C HIS A 6 59.70 18.41 -1.50
N VAL A 7 59.58 19.68 -1.11
CA VAL A 7 58.39 20.19 -0.38
C VAL A 7 57.16 20.24 -1.30
N ARG A 8 57.35 20.62 -2.57
CA ARG A 8 56.25 20.79 -3.54
C ARG A 8 55.65 19.46 -4.02
N ARG A 9 56.44 18.39 -4.02
CA ARG A 9 56.02 17.05 -4.46
C ARG A 9 55.17 16.34 -3.42
N ASN A 10 55.47 16.53 -2.13
CA ASN A 10 54.68 15.93 -1.03
C ASN A 10 53.30 16.58 -0.89
N GLY A 11 53.20 17.90 -1.15
CA GLY A 11 51.91 18.61 -1.15
C GLY A 11 50.96 18.11 -2.24
N ALA A 12 51.47 17.82 -3.44
CA ALA A 12 50.66 17.29 -4.54
C ALA A 12 50.12 15.88 -4.26
N VAL A 13 50.92 15.01 -3.63
CA VAL A 13 50.51 13.65 -3.26
C VAL A 13 49.44 13.68 -2.16
N ALA A 14 49.61 14.54 -1.15
CA ALA A 14 48.61 14.68 -0.08
C ALA A 14 47.26 15.19 -0.62
N LEU A 15 47.30 16.12 -1.59
CA LEU A 15 46.09 16.70 -2.20
C LEU A 15 45.35 15.69 -3.09
N LEU A 16 46.09 14.84 -3.83
CA LEU A 16 45.50 13.74 -4.60
C LEU A 16 44.91 12.66 -3.70
N ALA A 17 45.58 12.31 -2.60
CA ALA A 17 45.05 11.35 -1.63
C ALA A 17 43.77 11.88 -0.95
N ALA A 18 43.73 13.17 -0.59
CA ALA A 18 42.54 13.80 -0.03
C ALA A 18 41.38 13.85 -1.05
N LEU A 19 41.66 14.15 -2.32
CA LEU A 19 40.65 14.14 -3.39
C LEU A 19 40.13 12.72 -3.66
N ALA A 20 41.00 11.71 -3.68
CA ALA A 20 40.59 10.33 -3.85
C ALA A 20 39.73 9.85 -2.68
N LEU A 21 40.10 10.21 -1.44
CA LEU A 21 39.32 9.87 -0.25
C LEU A 21 37.96 10.59 -0.25
N ALA A 22 37.92 11.86 -0.63
CA ALA A 22 36.68 12.62 -0.75
C ALA A 22 35.76 12.05 -1.86
N ALA A 23 36.33 11.65 -3.00
CA ALA A 23 35.59 10.99 -4.07
C ALA A 23 35.06 9.63 -3.62
N LEU A 24 35.84 8.85 -2.86
CA LEU A 24 35.43 7.55 -2.33
C LEU A 24 34.30 7.70 -1.28
N LEU A 25 34.42 8.69 -0.40
CA LEU A 25 33.39 9.01 0.60
C LEU A 25 32.10 9.53 -0.05
N ALA A 26 32.22 10.37 -1.08
CA ALA A 26 31.06 10.80 -1.87
C ALA A 26 30.40 9.62 -2.58
N TRP A 27 31.18 8.70 -3.16
CA TRP A 27 30.67 7.50 -3.82
C TRP A 27 29.95 6.56 -2.84
N LEU A 28 30.44 6.44 -1.61
CA LEU A 28 29.80 5.67 -0.54
C LEU A 28 28.50 6.32 -0.02
N HIS A 29 28.34 7.64 -0.12
CA HIS A 29 27.12 8.35 0.28
C HIS A 29 26.05 8.45 -0.81
N VAL A 30 26.42 8.29 -2.09
CA VAL A 30 25.47 8.32 -3.22
C VAL A 30 24.54 7.08 -3.26
N GLY A 31 24.79 6.06 -2.44
CA GLY A 31 23.96 4.84 -2.37
C GLY A 31 22.67 4.95 -1.55
N ALA A 32 22.43 6.05 -0.83
CA ALA A 32 21.23 6.22 0.00
C ALA A 32 20.51 7.51 -0.40
N THR A 33 19.58 7.42 -1.36
CA THR A 33 18.47 8.37 -1.47
C THR A 33 17.32 7.83 -0.64
N PRO A 34 17.10 8.28 0.61
CA PRO A 34 16.07 7.74 1.48
C PRO A 34 14.68 8.33 1.19
N SER A 35 14.48 9.11 0.11
CA SER A 35 13.27 9.94 -0.02
C SER A 35 12.10 9.28 -0.74
N ASP A 36 12.32 8.42 -1.74
CA ASP A 36 11.22 7.86 -2.54
C ASP A 36 10.54 6.66 -1.88
N GLU A 37 11.30 5.81 -1.17
CA GLU A 37 10.74 4.62 -0.53
C GLU A 37 9.98 4.96 0.75
N GLN A 38 10.46 5.95 1.51
CA GLN A 38 9.79 6.40 2.73
C GLN A 38 8.49 7.16 2.42
N HIS A 39 8.50 8.01 1.38
CA HIS A 39 7.32 8.78 0.99
C HIS A 39 6.15 7.89 0.55
N ALA A 40 6.45 6.80 -0.18
CA ALA A 40 5.42 5.84 -0.59
C ALA A 40 4.80 5.09 0.59
N ILE A 41 5.52 4.87 1.71
CA ILE A 41 4.95 4.23 2.90
C ILE A 41 3.92 5.13 3.58
N ASP A 42 4.17 6.45 3.56
CA ASP A 42 3.34 7.46 4.21
C ASP A 42 2.17 7.92 3.32
N ASP A 43 2.30 7.81 2.00
CA ASP A 43 1.26 8.16 1.01
C ASP A 43 0.46 6.94 0.53
N TYR A 44 -0.52 6.52 1.33
CA TYR A 44 -1.38 5.37 1.07
C TYR A 44 -2.81 5.78 0.70
N PRO A 45 -3.49 5.04 -0.19
CA PRO A 45 -4.83 5.38 -0.61
C PRO A 45 -5.85 5.10 0.50
N GLU A 46 -6.83 5.99 0.64
CA GLU A 46 -8.07 5.67 1.34
C GLU A 46 -8.86 4.64 0.53
N LEU A 47 -9.34 3.58 1.19
CA LEU A 47 -10.03 2.49 0.50
C LEU A 47 -11.44 2.87 0.02
N PHE A 48 -12.05 3.89 0.64
CA PHE A 48 -13.49 4.10 0.59
C PHE A 48 -13.92 5.55 0.31
N VAL A 49 -13.36 6.19 -0.71
CA VAL A 49 -13.65 7.61 -1.04
C VAL A 49 -14.83 7.81 -1.99
N ASP A 50 -15.21 6.78 -2.75
CA ASP A 50 -16.17 6.96 -3.84
C ASP A 50 -17.61 7.04 -3.36
N LEU A 51 -18.32 8.04 -3.90
CA LEU A 51 -19.77 8.12 -3.85
C LEU A 51 -20.35 7.12 -4.82
N VAL A 52 -21.22 6.25 -4.31
CA VAL A 52 -21.79 5.17 -5.08
C VAL A 52 -23.24 5.49 -5.45
N VAL A 53 -23.53 5.41 -6.74
CA VAL A 53 -24.87 5.60 -7.30
C VAL A 53 -25.51 4.24 -7.54
N CYS A 54 -26.81 4.12 -7.24
CA CYS A 54 -27.57 2.93 -7.56
C CYS A 54 -27.42 2.59 -9.05
N PRO A 55 -26.90 1.40 -9.41
CA PRO A 55 -26.79 0.98 -10.79
C PRO A 55 -28.17 0.55 -11.31
N VAL A 56 -29.07 1.52 -11.51
CA VAL A 56 -30.47 1.25 -11.88
C VAL A 56 -30.49 0.51 -13.22
N ARG A 57 -30.79 -0.79 -13.16
CA ARG A 57 -31.05 -1.64 -14.34
C ARG A 57 -32.51 -2.11 -14.38
N GLY A 58 -33.25 -1.92 -13.29
CA GLY A 58 -34.67 -2.25 -13.16
C GLY A 58 -35.30 -1.59 -11.93
N ASP A 59 -36.07 -2.37 -11.17
CA ASP A 59 -36.68 -1.91 -9.91
C ASP A 59 -35.59 -1.66 -8.84
N PRO A 60 -35.44 -0.43 -8.31
CA PRO A 60 -34.41 -0.12 -7.33
C PRO A 60 -34.50 -0.95 -6.05
N LEU A 61 -35.70 -1.36 -5.64
CA LEU A 61 -35.85 -2.19 -4.43
C LEU A 61 -35.29 -3.61 -4.65
N SER A 62 -35.62 -4.23 -5.78
CA SER A 62 -35.07 -5.52 -6.19
C SER A 62 -33.55 -5.47 -6.39
N ASP A 63 -33.04 -4.43 -7.09
CA ASP A 63 -31.61 -4.23 -7.30
C ASP A 63 -30.88 -4.07 -5.95
N GLY A 64 -31.44 -3.31 -5.02
CA GLY A 64 -30.91 -3.15 -3.66
C GLY A 64 -30.78 -4.47 -2.91
N ARG A 65 -31.81 -5.32 -2.93
CA ARG A 65 -31.77 -6.65 -2.28
C ARG A 65 -30.70 -7.56 -2.86
N ARG A 66 -30.60 -7.60 -4.19
CA ARG A 66 -29.58 -8.41 -4.88
C ARG A 66 -28.16 -7.96 -4.54
N LEU A 67 -27.93 -6.65 -4.52
CA LEU A 67 -26.63 -6.08 -4.18
C LEU A 67 -26.26 -6.34 -2.72
N GLU A 68 -27.23 -6.26 -1.81
CA GLU A 68 -27.03 -6.59 -0.41
C GLU A 68 -26.66 -8.06 -0.22
N GLU A 69 -27.35 -8.99 -0.90
CA GLU A 69 -27.04 -10.42 -0.86
C GLU A 69 -25.62 -10.71 -1.39
N LEU A 70 -25.23 -10.06 -2.48
CA LEU A 70 -23.86 -10.16 -2.98
C LEU A 70 -22.84 -9.59 -1.97
N GLY A 71 -23.16 -8.48 -1.32
CA GLY A 71 -22.34 -7.90 -0.26
C GLY A 71 -22.15 -8.85 0.92
N LEU A 72 -23.20 -9.58 1.30
CA LEU A 72 -23.14 -10.60 2.35
C LEU A 72 -22.21 -11.75 1.99
N LEU A 73 -22.34 -12.30 0.78
CA LEU A 73 -21.48 -13.40 0.30
C LEU A 73 -19.99 -13.00 0.27
N LEU A 74 -19.70 -11.75 -0.10
CA LEU A 74 -18.34 -11.21 -0.07
C LEU A 74 -17.85 -10.99 1.37
N ALA A 75 -18.70 -10.45 2.25
CA ALA A 75 -18.36 -10.25 3.66
C ALA A 75 -18.05 -11.57 4.38
N ASP A 76 -18.76 -12.66 4.05
CA ASP A 76 -18.51 -14.00 4.60
C ASP A 76 -17.15 -14.57 4.16
N ARG A 77 -16.70 -14.21 2.96
CA ARG A 77 -15.41 -14.65 2.39
C ARG A 77 -14.22 -13.79 2.81
N TYR A 78 -14.47 -12.59 3.32
CA TYR A 78 -13.44 -11.64 3.73
C TYR A 78 -12.32 -12.21 4.64
N PRO A 79 -12.60 -13.12 5.61
CA PRO A 79 -11.53 -13.74 6.40
C PRO A 79 -10.48 -14.51 5.59
N TYR A 80 -10.80 -14.89 4.34
CA TYR A 80 -9.94 -15.67 3.46
C TYR A 80 -9.39 -14.85 2.28
N ASP A 81 -10.10 -13.79 1.87
CA ASP A 81 -9.68 -12.86 0.81
C ASP A 81 -9.91 -11.42 1.28
N ALA A 82 -8.81 -10.71 1.54
CA ALA A 82 -8.86 -9.32 2.00
C ALA A 82 -9.60 -8.38 1.03
N GLY A 83 -9.52 -8.65 -0.28
CA GLY A 83 -10.20 -7.86 -1.30
C GLY A 83 -11.72 -8.01 -1.27
N ASP A 84 -12.23 -9.16 -0.81
CA ASP A 84 -13.67 -9.38 -0.66
C ASP A 84 -14.29 -8.43 0.37
N GLY A 85 -13.55 -8.01 1.40
CA GLY A 85 -14.02 -7.02 2.37
C GLY A 85 -14.30 -5.65 1.74
N VAL A 86 -13.38 -5.17 0.89
CA VAL A 86 -13.53 -3.89 0.17
C VAL A 86 -14.70 -3.97 -0.81
N ARG A 87 -14.77 -5.06 -1.58
CA ARG A 87 -15.86 -5.30 -2.54
C ARG A 87 -17.21 -5.39 -1.83
N ALA A 88 -17.29 -6.04 -0.66
CA ALA A 88 -18.50 -6.14 0.13
C ALA A 88 -19.03 -4.77 0.56
N VAL A 89 -18.15 -3.91 1.09
CA VAL A 89 -18.51 -2.52 1.45
C VAL A 89 -19.04 -1.75 0.25
N GLN A 90 -18.40 -1.91 -0.91
CA GLN A 90 -18.89 -1.30 -2.15
C GLN A 90 -20.28 -1.78 -2.53
N ARG A 91 -20.56 -3.10 -2.48
CA ARG A 91 -21.89 -3.65 -2.76
C ARG A 91 -22.95 -3.16 -1.78
N TYR A 92 -22.62 -3.05 -0.50
CA TYR A 92 -23.55 -2.47 0.47
C TYR A 92 -23.82 -0.99 0.20
N ARG A 93 -22.83 -0.19 -0.21
CA ARG A 93 -23.04 1.21 -0.61
C ARG A 93 -23.94 1.32 -1.85
N GLU A 94 -23.76 0.45 -2.84
CA GLU A 94 -24.65 0.35 -4.00
C GLU A 94 -26.09 0.02 -3.54
N ALA A 95 -26.26 -0.97 -2.66
CA ALA A 95 -27.55 -1.37 -2.11
C ALA A 95 -28.23 -0.25 -1.31
N GLU A 96 -27.49 0.44 -0.43
CA GLU A 96 -27.99 1.58 0.34
C GLU A 96 -28.49 2.69 -0.59
N SER A 97 -27.73 3.02 -1.64
CA SER A 97 -28.16 3.99 -2.64
C SER A 97 -29.46 3.57 -3.32
N CYS A 98 -29.60 2.31 -3.71
CA CYS A 98 -30.83 1.80 -4.31
C CYS A 98 -32.02 1.84 -3.35
N TYR A 99 -31.84 1.50 -2.07
CA TYR A 99 -32.90 1.62 -1.07
C TYR A 99 -33.33 3.07 -0.83
N ARG A 100 -32.39 4.03 -0.85
CA ARG A 100 -32.74 5.46 -0.78
C ARG A 100 -33.56 5.90 -1.98
N VAL A 101 -33.20 5.49 -3.20
CA VAL A 101 -33.94 5.79 -4.43
C VAL A 101 -35.34 5.16 -4.40
N ALA A 102 -35.47 3.94 -3.87
CA ALA A 102 -36.74 3.25 -3.69
C ALA A 102 -37.64 3.84 -2.59
N GLY A 103 -37.14 4.79 -1.78
CA GLY A 103 -37.84 5.31 -0.60
C GLY A 103 -37.84 4.36 0.61
N SER A 104 -37.10 3.26 0.58
CA SER A 104 -36.98 2.34 1.73
C SER A 104 -35.92 2.83 2.72
N HIS A 105 -36.30 3.82 3.54
CA HIS A 105 -35.39 4.42 4.51
C HIS A 105 -34.94 3.46 5.61
N SER A 106 -35.78 2.51 6.02
CA SER A 106 -35.44 1.50 7.04
C SER A 106 -34.35 0.55 6.55
N ASP A 107 -34.45 0.08 5.30
CA ASP A 107 -33.44 -0.80 4.69
C ASP A 107 -32.14 -0.05 4.44
N ALA A 108 -32.23 1.19 3.94
CA ALA A 108 -31.06 2.06 3.78
C ALA A 108 -30.33 2.25 5.11
N ALA A 109 -31.03 2.58 6.19
CA ALA A 109 -30.42 2.75 7.52
C ALA A 109 -29.82 1.45 8.06
N ARG A 110 -30.44 0.30 7.77
CA ARG A 110 -29.94 -1.01 8.20
C ARG A 110 -28.64 -1.37 7.47
N VAL A 111 -28.61 -1.24 6.14
CA VAL A 111 -27.40 -1.47 5.35
C VAL A 111 -26.32 -0.45 5.68
N GLY A 112 -26.69 0.81 5.95
CA GLY A 112 -25.77 1.84 6.45
C GLY A 112 -24.96 1.39 7.67
N ARG A 113 -25.60 0.71 8.63
CA ARG A 113 -24.89 0.13 9.79
C ARG A 113 -23.93 -0.99 9.40
N LEU A 114 -24.32 -1.86 8.45
CA LEU A 114 -23.44 -2.92 7.94
C LEU A 114 -22.20 -2.33 7.27
N ILE A 115 -22.37 -1.27 6.48
CA ILE A 115 -21.28 -0.51 5.86
C ILE A 115 -20.32 0.00 6.94
N THR A 116 -20.83 0.71 7.96
CA THR A 116 -19.99 1.29 9.01
C THR A 116 -19.16 0.23 9.74
N VAL A 117 -19.79 -0.88 10.14
CA VAL A 117 -19.11 -1.94 10.89
C VAL A 117 -18.05 -2.62 10.03
N LEU A 118 -18.40 -2.99 8.80
CA LEU A 118 -17.47 -3.71 7.92
C LEU A 118 -16.34 -2.81 7.44
N ALA A 119 -16.61 -1.56 7.06
CA ALA A 119 -15.59 -0.61 6.64
C ALA A 119 -14.57 -0.36 7.75
N ALA A 120 -15.02 -0.12 8.99
CA ALA A 120 -14.12 0.08 10.13
C ALA A 120 -13.21 -1.14 10.36
N ARG A 121 -13.74 -2.35 10.21
CA ARG A 121 -12.94 -3.58 10.31
C ARG A 121 -11.91 -3.68 9.18
N VAL A 122 -12.33 -3.43 7.93
CA VAL A 122 -11.45 -3.47 6.76
C VAL A 122 -10.34 -2.43 6.87
N ASP A 123 -10.65 -1.20 7.30
CA ASP A 123 -9.66 -0.15 7.51
C ASP A 123 -8.66 -0.52 8.62
N THR A 124 -9.14 -1.15 9.70
CA THR A 124 -8.28 -1.63 10.79
C THR A 124 -7.30 -2.70 10.29
N ASP A 125 -7.79 -3.69 9.55
CA ASP A 125 -6.96 -4.76 8.98
C ASP A 125 -5.98 -4.22 7.93
N TYR A 126 -6.39 -3.23 7.14
CA TYR A 126 -5.53 -2.55 6.17
C TYR A 126 -4.40 -1.79 6.87
N ALA A 127 -4.72 -1.01 7.91
CA ALA A 127 -3.72 -0.31 8.70
C ALA A 127 -2.75 -1.28 9.40
N ALA A 128 -3.26 -2.41 9.92
CA ALA A 128 -2.45 -3.44 10.53
C ALA A 128 -1.48 -4.08 9.53
N ALA A 129 -1.95 -4.45 8.33
CA ALA A 129 -1.11 -5.01 7.27
C ALA A 129 0.02 -4.05 6.86
N ARG A 130 -0.27 -2.74 6.80
CA ARG A 130 0.74 -1.71 6.51
C ARG A 130 1.82 -1.65 7.60
N LEU A 131 1.41 -1.63 8.87
CA LEU A 131 2.35 -1.63 10.00
C LEU A 131 3.19 -2.90 10.05
N ASN A 132 2.57 -4.05 9.80
CA ASN A 132 3.26 -5.34 9.74
C ASN A 132 4.30 -5.38 8.62
N LEU A 133 3.99 -4.84 7.45
CA LEU A 133 4.94 -4.71 6.35
C LEU A 133 6.17 -3.90 6.77
N VAL A 134 5.97 -2.70 7.31
CA VAL A 134 7.07 -1.84 7.77
C VAL A 134 7.93 -2.58 8.79
N THR A 135 7.29 -3.18 9.79
CA THR A 135 7.97 -3.95 10.84
C THR A 135 8.76 -5.14 10.28
N ALA A 136 8.21 -5.85 9.30
CA ALA A 136 8.87 -6.98 8.65
C ALA A 136 10.08 -6.54 7.82
N LEU A 137 9.97 -5.40 7.12
CA LEU A 137 11.08 -4.82 6.36
C LEU A 137 12.22 -4.38 7.29
N ASP A 138 11.90 -3.71 8.40
CA ASP A 138 12.88 -3.25 9.40
C ASP A 138 13.63 -4.41 10.05
N GLN A 139 12.94 -5.54 10.29
CA GLN A 139 13.50 -6.71 10.94
C GLN A 139 14.10 -7.73 9.95
N GLY A 140 14.06 -7.44 8.64
CA GLY A 140 14.56 -8.35 7.61
C GLY A 140 13.76 -9.65 7.46
N ARG A 141 12.50 -9.68 7.90
CA ARG A 141 11.59 -10.83 7.75
C ARG A 141 10.95 -10.84 6.36
N TRP A 142 11.73 -11.25 5.35
CA TRP A 142 11.32 -11.11 3.94
C TRP A 142 10.07 -11.90 3.56
N SER A 143 9.89 -13.11 4.10
CA SER A 143 8.69 -13.93 3.83
C SER A 143 7.41 -13.28 4.38
N ASP A 144 7.47 -12.75 5.60
CA ASP A 144 6.36 -12.01 6.22
C ASP A 144 6.05 -10.74 5.42
N GLY A 145 7.09 -9.98 5.04
CA GLY A 145 6.94 -8.78 4.22
C GLY A 145 6.26 -9.08 2.88
N LEU A 146 6.63 -10.18 2.23
CA LEU A 146 6.00 -10.61 0.98
C LEU A 146 4.51 -10.97 1.18
N SER A 147 4.20 -11.66 2.27
CA SER A 147 2.82 -12.02 2.63
C SER A 147 1.95 -10.78 2.85
N GLU A 148 2.47 -9.78 3.57
CA GLU A 148 1.75 -8.53 3.82
C GLU A 148 1.59 -7.69 2.54
N ILE A 149 2.59 -7.66 1.65
CA ILE A 149 2.46 -6.99 0.35
C ILE A 149 1.32 -7.60 -0.47
N HIS A 150 1.23 -8.92 -0.57
CA HIS A 150 0.13 -9.57 -1.30
C HIS A 150 -1.23 -9.23 -0.70
N ARG A 151 -1.34 -9.22 0.64
CA ARG A 151 -2.56 -8.82 1.33
C ARG A 151 -2.93 -7.36 1.04
N LEU A 152 -1.96 -6.45 1.05
CA LEU A 152 -2.16 -5.03 0.74
C LEU A 152 -2.58 -4.80 -0.71
N LEU A 153 -2.05 -5.58 -1.66
CA LEU A 153 -2.48 -5.56 -3.06
C LEU A 153 -3.93 -6.00 -3.23
N LEU A 154 -4.41 -6.96 -2.43
CA LEU A 154 -5.83 -7.35 -2.45
C LEU A 154 -6.74 -6.24 -1.93
N PHE A 155 -6.37 -5.54 -0.86
CA PHE A 155 -7.12 -4.37 -0.39
C PHE A 155 -7.16 -3.23 -1.41
N THR A 156 -6.11 -3.09 -2.23
CA THR A 156 -5.93 -1.95 -3.13
C THR A 156 -6.19 -2.27 -4.60
N GLU A 157 -6.82 -3.41 -4.89
CA GLU A 157 -7.10 -3.88 -6.26
C GLU A 157 -7.95 -2.90 -7.07
N HIS A 158 -8.81 -2.10 -6.43
CA HIS A 158 -9.64 -1.09 -7.09
C HIS A 158 -8.88 0.22 -7.41
N VAL A 159 -7.74 0.49 -6.74
CA VAL A 159 -6.96 1.73 -6.85
C VAL A 159 -5.59 1.52 -7.53
N ARG A 160 -5.52 0.63 -8.54
CA ARG A 160 -4.28 0.15 -9.19
C ARG A 160 -3.29 1.20 -9.69
N ARG A 161 -3.73 2.45 -9.90
CA ARG A 161 -2.91 3.57 -10.41
C ARG A 161 -2.33 4.46 -9.31
N HIS A 162 -2.49 4.08 -8.04
CA HIS A 162 -1.93 4.84 -6.93
C HIS A 162 -0.42 4.57 -6.77
N GLY A 163 0.37 5.60 -6.45
CA GLY A 163 1.83 5.46 -6.26
C GLY A 163 2.20 4.40 -5.22
N TYR A 164 1.42 4.30 -4.15
CA TYR A 164 1.49 3.20 -3.17
C TYR A 164 1.47 1.80 -3.80
N VAL A 165 0.56 1.54 -4.72
CA VAL A 165 0.40 0.23 -5.36
C VAL A 165 1.56 -0.05 -6.32
N GLU A 166 2.04 0.97 -7.02
CA GLU A 166 3.25 0.86 -7.84
C GLU A 166 4.48 0.55 -6.99
N TRP A 167 4.61 1.20 -5.83
CA TRP A 167 5.66 0.93 -4.87
C TRP A 167 5.59 -0.51 -4.35
N LEU A 168 4.41 -1.00 -3.93
CA LEU A 168 4.20 -2.39 -3.50
C LEU A 168 4.67 -3.38 -4.57
N ASN A 169 4.27 -3.18 -5.83
CA ASN A 169 4.68 -4.05 -6.93
C ASN A 169 6.20 -4.00 -7.18
N LYS A 170 6.82 -2.83 -7.06
CA LYS A 170 8.27 -2.65 -7.22
C LYS A 170 9.07 -3.38 -6.14
N ILE A 171 8.62 -3.34 -4.89
CA ILE A 171 9.36 -3.98 -3.79
C ILE A 171 9.25 -5.51 -3.80
N ILE A 172 8.17 -6.11 -4.34
CA ILE A 172 8.04 -7.58 -4.46
C ILE A 172 9.30 -8.21 -5.06
N GLY A 173 9.77 -7.68 -6.20
CA GLY A 173 10.94 -8.23 -6.88
C GLY A 173 12.21 -8.19 -6.01
N LYS A 174 12.36 -7.14 -5.19
CA LYS A 174 13.48 -7.01 -4.25
C LYS A 174 13.38 -8.00 -3.10
N LEU A 175 12.17 -8.18 -2.53
CA LEU A 175 11.95 -9.09 -1.41
C LEU A 175 12.13 -10.55 -1.82
N VAL A 176 11.62 -10.95 -3.00
CA VAL A 176 11.77 -12.32 -3.51
C VAL A 176 13.25 -12.69 -3.64
N ALA A 177 14.08 -11.80 -4.23
CA ALA A 177 15.51 -12.04 -4.36
C ALA A 177 16.21 -12.22 -3.01
N ARG A 178 15.81 -11.44 -1.99
CA ARG A 178 16.39 -11.52 -0.63
C ARG A 178 15.90 -12.73 0.17
N ALA A 179 14.66 -13.15 -0.04
CA ALA A 179 14.13 -14.36 0.58
C ALA A 179 14.91 -15.60 0.10
N SER A 180 15.15 -15.71 -1.21
CA SER A 180 15.89 -16.84 -1.80
C SER A 180 17.38 -16.94 -1.42
N THR A 181 17.98 -15.88 -0.88
CA THR A 181 19.40 -15.88 -0.46
C THR A 181 19.61 -16.27 1.00
N ASN A 182 18.55 -16.29 1.80
CA ASN A 182 18.59 -16.58 3.23
C ASN A 182 18.06 -17.98 3.59
N ASP A 183 17.61 -18.74 2.60
CA ASP A 183 17.32 -20.18 2.68
C ASP A 183 18.55 -21.00 2.24
#